data_AF-A0A2G1ZW84-F1
#
_entry.id   AF-A0A2G1ZW84-F1
#
_cell.length_a   1.000
_cell.length_b   1.000
_cell.length_c   1.000
_cell.angle_alpha   90.00
_cell.angle_beta   90.00
_cell.angle_gamma   90.00
#
_symmetry.space_group_name_H-M   'P 1'
#
loop_
_entity.id
_entity.type
_entity.pdbx_description
1 polymer ?
#
loop_
_entity_poly.entity_id
_entity_poly.type
_entity_poly.pdbx_seq_one_letter_code
_entity_poly.pdbx_strand_id
1 'polypeptide(L)'
;MLQEPAATRYCIGRHYQLSGLQREECPECGLGFDAHDLRTTTSKQAGNIWRALATLGQLLTVGACFILAGILITSAIGVEPLFLWLAGIVAAPFILILVILTAIPAVNISTRTRVLALACVVVFVSVVLTGWPFRLTFMVHRPELERYVA
;
A
#
# COMPACT_ATOMS: atom_id res chain seq x y z
N MET A 1 24.59 -36.52 10.14
CA MET A 1 23.24 -36.70 9.57
C MET A 1 22.86 -35.39 8.92
N LEU A 2 22.84 -35.33 7.58
CA LEU A 2 22.43 -34.13 6.84
C LEU A 2 20.91 -34.11 6.86
N GLN A 3 20.33 -33.15 7.57
CA GLN A 3 18.88 -32.98 7.63
C GLN A 3 18.44 -32.37 6.30
N GLU A 4 17.80 -33.15 5.44
CA GLU A 4 17.24 -32.66 4.19
C GLU A 4 16.31 -31.47 4.48
N PRO A 5 16.43 -30.37 3.71
CA PRO A 5 15.62 -29.19 3.94
C PRO A 5 14.15 -29.57 3.84
N ALA A 6 13.36 -29.23 4.85
CA ALA A 6 11.95 -29.57 4.89
C ALA A 6 11.24 -29.03 3.65
N ALA A 7 10.73 -29.94 2.80
CA ALA A 7 10.14 -29.59 1.53
C ALA A 7 8.84 -28.79 1.74
N THR A 8 8.78 -27.59 1.16
CA THR A 8 7.53 -26.82 1.05
C THR A 8 6.65 -27.42 -0.04
N ARG A 9 5.42 -27.81 0.29
CA ARG A 9 4.43 -28.40 -0.64
C ARG A 9 3.15 -27.55 -0.69
N TYR A 10 2.43 -27.55 -1.80
CA TYR A 10 1.19 -26.77 -1.96
C TYR A 10 -0.03 -27.71 -1.99
N CYS A 11 -1.00 -27.47 -1.12
CA CYS A 11 -2.23 -28.25 -1.09
C CYS A 11 -3.23 -27.72 -2.12
N ILE A 12 -3.61 -28.55 -3.09
CA ILE A 12 -4.64 -28.20 -4.09
C ILE A 12 -6.03 -28.13 -3.47
N GLY A 13 -6.39 -29.05 -2.57
CA GLY A 13 -7.73 -29.10 -1.98
C GLY A 13 -8.06 -27.91 -1.07
N ARG A 14 -7.05 -27.34 -0.40
CA ARG A 14 -7.21 -26.21 0.52
C ARG A 14 -6.60 -24.89 0.03
N HIS A 15 -5.94 -24.90 -1.12
CA HIS A 15 -5.34 -23.73 -1.75
C HIS A 15 -4.30 -22.95 -0.92
N TYR A 16 -3.59 -23.60 0.00
CA TYR A 16 -2.55 -22.96 0.80
C TYR A 16 -1.24 -23.76 0.81
N GLN A 17 -0.14 -23.07 1.15
CA GLN A 17 1.21 -23.64 1.18
C GLN A 17 1.50 -24.22 2.57
N LEU A 18 2.00 -25.45 2.60
CA LEU A 18 2.41 -26.16 3.79
C LEU A 18 3.95 -26.23 3.82
N SER A 19 4.54 -25.96 4.98
CA SER A 19 5.97 -26.07 5.25
C SER A 19 6.23 -27.10 6.34
N GLY A 20 7.41 -27.73 6.33
CA GLY A 20 7.79 -28.64 7.42
C GLY A 20 7.19 -30.05 7.33
N LEU A 21 6.57 -30.45 6.22
CA LEU A 21 5.95 -31.78 6.13
C LEU A 21 6.99 -32.87 5.89
N GLN A 22 6.91 -33.91 6.72
CA GLN A 22 7.59 -35.19 6.50
C GLN A 22 6.71 -36.23 5.78
N ARG A 23 5.39 -36.00 5.71
CA ARG A 23 4.44 -36.92 5.08
C ARG A 23 4.13 -36.49 3.64
N GLU A 24 3.86 -37.47 2.79
CA GLU A 24 3.50 -37.23 1.39
C GLU A 24 2.02 -36.86 1.20
N GLU A 25 1.30 -36.53 2.27
CA GLU A 25 -0.13 -36.30 2.26
C GLU A 25 -0.49 -35.04 3.04
N CYS A 26 -1.54 -34.35 2.59
CA CYS A 26 -2.13 -33.20 3.26
C CYS A 26 -2.85 -33.64 4.56
N PRO A 27 -2.48 -33.12 5.74
CA PRO A 27 -3.06 -33.56 7.01
C PRO A 27 -4.55 -33.18 7.16
N GLU A 28 -5.01 -32.14 6.47
CA GLU A 28 -6.40 -31.70 6.55
C GLU A 28 -7.34 -32.36 5.55
N CYS A 29 -6.79 -32.78 4.41
CA CYS A 29 -7.59 -33.16 3.25
C CYS A 29 -7.29 -34.57 2.76
N GLY A 30 -6.24 -35.22 3.27
CA GLY A 30 -5.86 -36.59 2.93
C GLY A 30 -5.37 -36.78 1.50
N LEU A 31 -5.32 -35.71 0.69
CA LEU A 31 -4.79 -35.80 -0.67
C LEU A 31 -3.27 -35.96 -0.63
N GLY A 32 -2.80 -36.99 -1.33
CA GLY A 32 -1.38 -37.19 -1.61
C GLY A 32 -0.81 -36.07 -2.48
N PHE A 33 0.41 -35.65 -2.16
CA PHE A 33 1.21 -34.79 -3.01
C PHE A 33 1.91 -35.66 -4.05
N ASP A 34 1.38 -35.71 -5.26
CA ASP A 34 2.03 -36.43 -6.35
C ASP A 34 3.36 -35.76 -6.70
N ALA A 35 4.44 -36.54 -6.69
CA ALA A 35 5.80 -36.09 -7.01
C ALA A 35 5.97 -35.72 -8.51
N HIS A 36 5.10 -36.24 -9.37
CA HIS A 36 5.12 -35.98 -10.81
C HIS A 36 4.19 -34.85 -11.24
N ASP A 37 3.25 -34.45 -10.38
CA ASP A 37 2.40 -33.29 -10.63
C ASP A 37 3.10 -32.01 -10.14
N LEU A 38 3.56 -31.20 -11.10
CA LEU A 38 4.15 -29.89 -10.82
C LEU A 38 3.19 -28.98 -10.04
N ARG A 39 1.87 -29.23 -10.04
CA ARG A 39 0.88 -28.41 -9.32
C ARG A 39 0.90 -28.62 -7.80
N THR A 40 1.34 -29.78 -7.32
CA THR A 40 1.47 -30.15 -5.89
C THR A 40 2.91 -29.99 -5.37
N THR A 41 3.90 -30.16 -6.26
CA THR A 41 5.33 -30.18 -5.92
C THR A 41 6.03 -28.85 -6.09
N THR A 42 5.58 -28.00 -7.01
CA THR A 42 6.13 -26.65 -7.06
C THR A 42 5.53 -25.83 -5.93
N SER A 43 6.38 -25.15 -5.17
CA SER A 43 5.96 -24.02 -4.34
C SER A 43 5.40 -22.96 -5.30
N LYS A 44 4.15 -23.11 -5.72
CA LYS A 44 3.52 -22.23 -6.72
C LYS A 44 3.73 -20.79 -6.29
N GLN A 45 4.48 -20.05 -7.13
CA GLN A 45 4.33 -18.67 -7.61
C GLN A 45 3.50 -17.62 -6.83
N ALA A 46 2.54 -18.00 -5.99
CA ALA A 46 1.82 -17.16 -5.05
C ALA A 46 2.78 -16.31 -4.20
N GLY A 47 3.91 -16.88 -3.75
CA GLY A 47 4.93 -16.11 -3.04
C GLY A 47 5.48 -14.92 -3.83
N ASN A 48 5.62 -15.05 -5.15
CA ASN A 48 6.12 -13.96 -6.01
C ASN A 48 5.05 -12.91 -6.27
N ILE A 49 3.78 -13.30 -6.44
CA ILE A 49 2.67 -12.36 -6.62
C ILE A 49 2.46 -11.53 -5.36
N TRP A 50 2.39 -12.17 -4.18
CA TRP A 50 2.23 -11.45 -2.91
C TRP A 50 3.42 -10.55 -2.59
N ARG A 51 4.65 -10.97 -2.92
CA ARG A 51 5.84 -10.10 -2.84
C ARG A 51 5.74 -8.92 -3.81
N ALA A 52 5.33 -9.16 -5.06
CA ALA A 52 5.16 -8.09 -6.03
C ALA A 52 4.08 -7.08 -5.58
N LEU A 53 2.96 -7.55 -5.03
CA LEU A 53 1.93 -6.69 -4.43
C LEU A 53 2.48 -5.91 -3.22
N ALA A 54 3.28 -6.53 -2.36
CA ALA A 54 3.89 -5.84 -1.22
C ALA A 54 4.86 -4.74 -1.68
N THR A 55 5.71 -5.03 -2.66
CA THR A 55 6.62 -4.05 -3.27
C THR A 55 5.86 -2.93 -3.95
N LEU A 56 4.80 -3.24 -4.70
CA LEU A 56 3.94 -2.27 -5.36
C LEU A 56 3.24 -1.37 -4.32
N GLY A 57 2.72 -1.95 -3.24
CA GLY A 57 2.11 -1.20 -2.14
C GLY A 57 3.10 -0.26 -1.45
N GLN A 58 4.35 -0.70 -1.26
CA GLN A 58 5.40 0.14 -0.70
C GLN A 58 5.78 1.30 -1.64
N LEU A 59 5.93 1.02 -2.93
CA LEU A 59 6.18 2.04 -3.96
C LEU A 59 5.05 3.07 -4.04
N LEU A 60 3.79 2.60 -4.03
CA LEU A 60 2.61 3.46 -4.00
C LEU A 60 2.56 4.32 -2.74
N THR A 61 2.92 3.77 -1.58
CA THR A 61 2.95 4.54 -0.32
C THR A 61 3.97 5.66 -0.40
N VAL A 62 5.19 5.36 -0.86
CA VAL A 62 6.25 6.37 -1.04
C VAL A 62 5.82 7.43 -2.05
N GLY A 63 5.28 7.01 -3.20
CA GLY A 63 4.75 7.91 -4.22
C GLY A 63 3.64 8.83 -3.68
N ALA A 64 2.70 8.29 -2.89
CA ALA A 64 1.65 9.07 -2.25
C ALA A 64 2.22 10.11 -1.29
N CYS A 65 3.25 9.77 -0.50
CA CYS A 65 3.95 10.75 0.35
C CYS A 65 4.56 11.90 -0.46
N PHE A 66 5.23 11.59 -1.58
CA PHE A 66 5.82 12.62 -2.45
C PHE A 66 4.76 13.52 -3.09
N ILE A 67 3.66 12.94 -3.58
CA ILE A 67 2.54 13.70 -4.14
C ILE A 67 1.95 14.62 -3.06
N LEU A 68 1.71 14.10 -1.86
CA LEU A 68 1.19 14.88 -0.74
C LEU A 68 2.12 16.04 -0.35
N ALA A 69 3.43 15.78 -0.27
CA ALA A 69 4.42 16.82 -0.01
C ALA A 69 4.41 17.90 -1.11
N GLY A 70 4.33 17.50 -2.38
CA GLY A 70 4.22 18.40 -3.51
C GLY A 70 2.97 19.29 -3.43
N ILE A 71 1.82 18.71 -3.11
CA ILE A 71 0.55 19.43 -2.92
C ILE A 71 0.65 20.46 -1.78
N LEU A 72 1.29 20.10 -0.67
CA LEU A 72 1.50 21.03 0.45
C LEU A 72 2.42 22.20 0.05
N ILE A 73 3.50 21.92 -0.67
CA ILE A 73 4.44 22.96 -1.15
C ILE A 73 3.75 23.88 -2.16
N THR A 74 3.05 23.35 -3.15
CA THR A 74 2.35 24.18 -4.16
C THR A 74 1.24 25.00 -3.52
N SER A 75 0.51 24.44 -2.55
CA SER A 75 -0.47 25.19 -1.77
C SER A 75 0.17 26.32 -0.95
N ALA A 76 1.41 26.16 -0.48
CA ALA A 76 2.12 27.20 0.26
C ALA A 76 2.58 28.35 -0.64
N ILE A 77 2.84 28.09 -1.93
CA ILE A 77 3.22 29.11 -2.92
C ILE A 77 2.00 29.94 -3.38
N GLY A 78 0.78 29.53 -3.02
CA GLY A 78 -0.45 30.21 -3.44
C GLY A 78 -0.89 29.83 -4.86
N VAL A 79 -0.52 28.64 -5.34
CA VAL A 79 -1.05 28.09 -6.60
C VAL A 79 -2.58 28.06 -6.53
N GLU A 80 -3.22 28.36 -7.65
CA GLU A 80 -4.67 28.42 -7.75
C GLU A 80 -5.36 27.14 -7.22
N PRO A 81 -6.41 27.27 -6.41
CA PRO A 81 -7.09 26.13 -5.78
C PRO A 81 -7.70 25.14 -6.79
N LEU A 82 -7.95 25.58 -8.01
CA LEU A 82 -8.42 24.72 -9.10
C LEU A 82 -7.40 23.63 -9.47
N PHE A 83 -6.10 23.95 -9.45
CA PHE A 83 -5.04 22.96 -9.70
C PHE A 83 -4.94 21.93 -8.58
N LEU A 84 -5.14 22.35 -7.32
CA LEU A 84 -5.16 21.43 -6.18
C LEU A 84 -6.32 20.43 -6.28
N TRP A 85 -7.48 20.90 -6.73
CA TRP A 85 -8.65 20.05 -6.92
C TRP A 85 -8.45 19.05 -8.07
N LEU A 86 -7.89 19.51 -9.20
CA LEU A 86 -7.55 18.65 -10.34
C LEU A 86 -6.50 17.58 -9.95
N ALA A 87 -5.45 17.97 -9.22
CA ALA A 87 -4.47 17.04 -8.67
C ALA A 87 -5.13 16.02 -7.73
N GLY A 88 -6.11 16.48 -6.94
CA GLY A 88 -7.01 15.66 -6.13
C GLY A 88 -7.65 14.51 -6.91
N ILE A 89 -8.31 14.85 -8.03
CA ILE A 89 -8.98 13.90 -8.91
C ILE A 89 -8.00 12.90 -9.54
N VAL A 90 -6.86 13.40 -10.03
CA VAL A 90 -5.85 12.55 -10.68
C VAL A 90 -5.23 11.56 -9.68
N ALA A 91 -5.03 11.97 -8.42
CA ALA A 91 -4.46 11.12 -7.38
C ALA A 91 -5.49 10.21 -6.68
N ALA A 92 -6.80 10.48 -6.82
CA ALA A 92 -7.87 9.68 -6.24
C ALA A 92 -7.79 8.16 -6.57
N PRO A 93 -7.60 7.70 -7.83
CA PRO A 93 -7.50 6.27 -8.12
C PRO A 93 -6.29 5.62 -7.45
N PHE A 94 -5.15 6.34 -7.34
CA PHE A 94 -3.95 5.83 -6.67
C PHE A 94 -4.19 5.66 -5.17
N ILE A 95 -4.88 6.62 -4.55
CA ILE A 95 -5.27 6.54 -3.14
C ILE A 95 -6.25 5.39 -2.89
N LEU A 96 -7.22 5.20 -3.79
CA LEU A 96 -8.15 4.07 -3.69
C LEU A 96 -7.41 2.73 -3.72
N ILE A 97 -6.47 2.56 -4.65
CA ILE A 97 -5.63 1.35 -4.72
C ILE A 97 -4.81 1.18 -3.42
N LEU A 98 -4.24 2.27 -2.89
CA LEU A 98 -3.51 2.24 -1.63
C LEU A 98 -4.38 1.78 -0.45
N VAL A 99 -5.62 2.28 -0.35
CA VAL A 99 -6.60 1.88 0.67
C VAL A 99 -6.96 0.40 0.52
N ILE A 100 -7.22 -0.06 -0.71
CA ILE A 100 -7.53 -1.47 -0.96
C ILE A 100 -6.35 -2.36 -0.55
N LEU A 101 -5.12 -2.01 -0.95
CA LEU A 101 -3.92 -2.79 -0.61
C LEU A 101 -3.64 -2.82 0.90
N THR A 102 -3.93 -1.74 1.62
CA THR A 102 -3.75 -1.67 3.08
C THR A 102 -4.84 -2.38 3.86
N ALA A 103 -6.05 -2.46 3.30
CA ALA A 103 -7.18 -3.18 3.88
C ALA A 103 -7.01 -4.71 3.81
N ILE A 104 -6.28 -5.23 2.82
CA ILE A 104 -6.09 -6.68 2.64
C ILE A 104 -5.03 -7.19 3.65
N PRO A 105 -5.43 -7.99 4.68
CA PRO A 105 -4.49 -8.46 5.70
C PRO A 105 -3.47 -9.45 5.15
N ALA A 106 -3.78 -10.13 4.04
CA ALA A 106 -2.93 -11.14 3.39
C ALA A 106 -1.64 -10.57 2.79
N VAL A 107 -1.55 -9.25 2.57
CA VAL A 107 -0.31 -8.63 2.09
C VAL A 107 0.60 -8.36 3.29
N ASN A 108 1.77 -9.00 3.31
CA ASN A 108 2.81 -8.82 4.35
C ASN A 108 3.47 -7.43 4.26
N ILE A 109 2.71 -6.40 4.61
CA ILE A 109 3.15 -5.02 4.75
C ILE A 109 3.39 -4.75 6.23
N SER A 110 4.48 -4.07 6.57
CA SER A 110 4.75 -3.69 7.96
C SER A 110 3.62 -2.84 8.53
N THR A 111 3.27 -3.03 9.81
CA THR A 111 2.22 -2.25 10.49
C THR A 111 2.49 -0.75 10.39
N ARG A 112 3.76 -0.35 10.48
CA ARG A 112 4.19 1.06 10.33
C ARG A 112 3.82 1.62 8.96
N THR A 113 4.07 0.88 7.89
CA THR A 113 3.72 1.30 6.52
C THR A 113 2.21 1.40 6.33
N ARG A 114 1.42 0.47 6.92
CA ARG A 114 -0.05 0.55 6.86
C ARG A 114 -0.58 1.80 7.57
N VAL A 115 -0.08 2.08 8.77
CA VAL A 115 -0.46 3.29 9.53
C VAL A 115 -0.06 4.55 8.77
N LEU A 116 1.16 4.60 8.22
CA LEU A 116 1.63 5.72 7.42
C LEU A 116 0.77 5.94 6.17
N ALA A 117 0.46 4.87 5.43
CA ALA A 117 -0.39 4.93 4.24
C ALA A 117 -1.78 5.48 4.58
N LEU A 118 -2.42 4.97 5.64
CA LEU A 118 -3.71 5.49 6.10
C LEU A 118 -3.63 6.95 6.54
N ALA A 119 -2.59 7.33 7.28
CA ALA A 119 -2.36 8.73 7.66
C ALA A 119 -2.22 9.63 6.42
N CYS A 120 -1.44 9.23 5.42
CA CYS A 120 -1.30 9.96 4.16
C CYS A 120 -2.64 10.13 3.44
N VAL A 121 -3.47 9.09 3.40
CA VAL A 121 -4.81 9.17 2.78
C VAL A 121 -5.70 10.16 3.54
N VAL A 122 -5.72 10.09 4.87
CA VAL A 122 -6.52 11.01 5.70
C VAL A 122 -6.07 12.46 5.52
N VAL A 123 -4.75 12.72 5.54
CA VAL A 123 -4.21 14.07 5.34
C VAL A 123 -4.51 14.55 3.93
N PHE A 124 -4.35 13.72 2.90
CA PHE A 124 -4.66 14.09 1.53
C PHE A 124 -6.14 14.48 1.37
N VAL A 125 -7.06 13.64 1.85
CA VAL A 125 -8.51 13.91 1.77
C VAL A 125 -8.84 15.20 2.53
N SER A 126 -8.24 15.41 3.70
CA SER A 126 -8.38 16.65 4.47
C SER A 126 -7.93 17.87 3.67
N VAL A 127 -6.75 17.82 3.04
CA VAL A 127 -6.21 18.92 2.23
C VAL A 127 -7.11 19.24 1.03
N VAL A 128 -7.51 18.21 0.26
CA VAL A 128 -8.32 18.39 -0.95
C VAL A 128 -9.72 18.92 -0.63
N LEU A 129 -10.37 18.44 0.45
CA LEU A 129 -11.74 18.85 0.78
C LEU A 129 -11.82 20.19 1.49
N THR A 130 -10.88 20.48 2.39
CA THR A 130 -10.99 21.68 3.26
C THR A 130 -10.14 22.84 2.77
N GLY A 131 -9.11 22.60 1.95
CA GLY A 131 -8.17 23.63 1.50
C GLY A 131 -7.47 24.35 2.64
N TRP A 132 -7.36 23.71 3.82
CA TRP A 132 -6.83 24.34 5.02
C TRP A 132 -5.38 24.86 4.89
N PRO A 133 -4.46 24.26 4.10
CA PRO A 133 -3.09 24.78 4.00
C PRO A 133 -3.07 26.17 3.37
N PHE A 134 -3.89 26.40 2.33
CA PHE A 134 -4.04 27.72 1.73
C PHE A 134 -4.57 28.75 2.74
N ARG A 135 -5.58 28.37 3.54
CA ARG A 135 -6.14 29.25 4.57
C ARG A 135 -5.10 29.62 5.64
N LEU A 136 -4.28 28.66 6.06
CA LEU A 136 -3.19 28.93 7.00
C LEU A 136 -2.15 29.86 6.40
N THR A 137 -1.70 29.60 5.17
CA THR A 137 -0.75 30.49 4.49
C THR A 137 -1.30 31.90 4.40
N PHE A 138 -2.57 32.05 4.03
CA PHE A 138 -3.22 33.36 4.00
C PHE A 138 -3.26 34.03 5.37
N MET A 139 -3.62 33.31 6.43
CA MET A 139 -3.63 33.85 7.80
C MET A 139 -2.24 34.31 8.25
N VAL A 140 -1.18 33.60 7.86
CA VAL A 140 0.21 33.95 8.20
C VAL A 140 0.66 35.21 7.47
N HIS A 141 0.27 35.40 6.21
CA HIS A 141 0.69 36.56 5.40
C HIS A 141 -0.22 37.79 5.52
N ARG A 142 -1.40 37.64 6.11
CA ARG A 142 -2.38 38.72 6.34
C ARG A 142 -1.79 40.01 6.97
N PRO A 143 -1.01 39.97 8.05
CA PRO A 143 -0.52 41.21 8.68
C PRO A 143 0.42 42.01 7.77
N GLU A 144 1.15 41.37 6.86
CA GLU A 144 1.99 42.09 5.88
C GLU A 144 1.12 42.75 4.80
N LEU A 145 0.05 42.08 4.35
CA LEU A 145 -0.90 42.66 3.38
C LEU A 145 -1.59 43.91 3.94
N GLU A 146 -1.98 43.89 5.22
CA GLU A 146 -2.63 45.04 5.87
C GLU A 146 -1.72 46.27 5.95
N ARG A 147 -0.38 46.11 5.98
CA ARG A 147 0.57 47.23 5.96
C ARG A 147 0.65 47.95 4.62
N TYR A 148 0.36 47.28 3.51
CA TYR A 148 0.44 47.88 2.17
C TYR A 148 -0.86 48.55 1.72
N VAL A 149 -1.97 48.26 2.41
CA VAL A 149 -3.31 48.78 2.09
C VAL A 149 -3.66 50.03 2.93
N ALA A 150 -3.00 50.21 4.08
CA ALA A 150 -3.14 51.37 4.96
C ALA A 150 -2.24 52.54 4.52
#